data_AF-A0A1G2YL63-F1
#
_entry.id   AF-A0A1G2YL63-F1
#
_cell.length_a   1.000
_cell.length_b   1.000
_cell.length_c   1.000
_cell.angle_alpha   90.00
_cell.angle_beta   90.00
_cell.angle_gamma   90.00
#
_symmetry.space_group_name_H-M   'P 1'
#
loop_
_entity.id
_entity.type
_entity.pdbx_description
1 polymer ?
#
loop_
_entity_poly.entity_id
_entity_poly.type
_entity_poly.pdbx_seq_one_letter_code
_entity_poly.pdbx_strand_id
1 'polypeptide(L)'
;MDKITTDVFEGNFPPANYGQTLDEVETTIGQVVERVFRDSDGILLSCVNGRTMKAMHIEDVKDRPNGLGTFVENSSVPRSVKTIWLNYENAGQASGNYLEALCAKAQVTGDPQVRELARRTVDAIVTLWENAAETKHPNGGGGRGWFPKPYAGIKDVGEMHECSADQYCDVTLGLQTYHHTLANEQEKKKIEEIIISFADWWYDHDYCGVYLGQAIWWKRLEGHSLAASYFLYLNALAYSWHPCRKFQHGFETWLELREMLYPAEPIWICGNGIPLECLERLIDLRPHLATYWRATANHQAKLLVQCVENKTALNKSYEVNGFAAHYLVVAHRILPGKGYDLLAQRCLQACKNRQDFYHIRRGLRIADLDMREQGQDFLDVLLCELHVHWLAAYWKLRLNLPKVLLIGDSIFMAYTPLVKELLKDKATVRRPDVNCQSTLHGLSDIESWLCTTQWDVIHFNWGLHDMIHSRDENRDPAHIASFPPQVPLNEYAKNLKKLVQRLKKTGARLIWATTTPVPQGCMFRICGEDMQYNEVALKIMRDENVAVDDLHAIVSANLSQLQDPNDVHFNSKGSEVIAKSVAESIIEQLNAN
;
A
#
# COMPACT_ATOMS: atom_id res chain seq x y z
N MET A 1 -14.36 13.89 40.58
CA MET A 1 -14.52 13.21 39.28
C MET A 1 -13.23 12.47 39.01
N ASP A 2 -13.31 11.18 38.70
CA ASP A 2 -12.12 10.40 38.33
C ASP A 2 -11.53 10.96 37.04
N LYS A 3 -10.20 11.04 36.94
CA LYS A 3 -9.54 11.50 35.72
C LYS A 3 -9.69 10.42 34.63
N ILE A 4 -10.08 10.84 33.44
CA ILE A 4 -10.20 9.99 32.26
C ILE A 4 -9.15 10.37 31.20
N THR A 5 -8.72 9.41 30.39
CA THR A 5 -7.86 9.69 29.24
C THR A 5 -8.64 10.49 28.20
N THR A 6 -8.07 11.61 27.74
CA THR A 6 -8.66 12.45 26.68
C THR A 6 -7.58 12.79 25.66
N ASP A 7 -7.96 13.39 24.53
CA ASP A 7 -6.99 14.10 23.72
C ASP A 7 -6.41 15.27 24.52
N VAL A 8 -5.09 15.38 24.59
CA VAL A 8 -4.40 16.36 25.46
C VAL A 8 -3.66 17.45 24.68
N PHE A 9 -3.72 17.41 23.34
CA PHE A 9 -3.02 18.38 22.50
C PHE A 9 -3.88 19.61 22.22
N GLU A 10 -3.35 20.78 22.60
CA GLU A 10 -4.02 22.07 22.42
C GLU A 10 -3.55 22.84 21.17
N GLY A 11 -2.56 22.30 20.44
CA GLY A 11 -2.04 22.92 19.22
C GLY A 11 -2.83 22.62 17.95
N ASN A 12 -2.39 23.22 16.85
CA ASN A 12 -3.10 23.18 15.56
C ASN A 12 -2.75 21.96 14.67
N PHE A 13 -1.58 21.33 14.86
CA PHE A 13 -1.15 20.19 14.06
C PHE A 13 -0.44 19.12 14.90
N PRO A 14 -0.81 17.83 14.79
CA PRO A 14 -1.89 17.26 13.96
C PRO A 14 -3.28 17.82 14.31
N PRO A 15 -4.20 17.99 13.34
CA PRO A 15 -5.55 18.50 13.63
C PRO A 15 -6.35 17.48 14.45
N ALA A 16 -7.36 17.93 15.19
CA ALA A 16 -8.19 17.00 15.99
C ALA A 16 -8.96 16.01 15.11
N ASN A 17 -9.42 16.45 13.93
CA ASN A 17 -10.06 15.63 12.90
C ASN A 17 -9.10 15.54 11.70
N TYR A 18 -8.81 14.32 11.25
CA TYR A 18 -7.88 14.06 10.14
C TYR A 18 -8.53 14.12 8.76
N GLY A 19 -9.87 14.08 8.66
CA GLY A 19 -10.61 14.14 7.41
C GLY A 19 -12.00 13.51 7.51
N GLN A 20 -12.88 13.88 6.58
CA GLN A 20 -14.20 13.25 6.40
C GLN A 20 -14.09 11.98 5.54
N THR A 21 -13.28 12.04 4.49
CA THR A 21 -13.00 10.92 3.59
C THR A 21 -11.69 10.22 3.96
N LEU A 22 -11.52 8.95 3.55
CA LEU A 22 -10.25 8.24 3.79
C LEU A 22 -9.08 8.91 3.07
N ASP A 23 -9.28 9.52 1.90
CA ASP A 23 -8.20 10.20 1.17
C ASP A 23 -7.69 11.45 1.92
N GLU A 24 -8.60 12.20 2.54
CA GLU A 24 -8.24 13.32 3.42
C GLU A 24 -7.49 12.84 4.66
N VAL A 25 -7.96 11.73 5.26
CA VAL A 25 -7.29 11.09 6.40
C VAL A 25 -5.90 10.60 6.02
N GLU A 26 -5.73 9.98 4.85
CA GLU A 26 -4.42 9.56 4.32
C GLU A 26 -3.48 10.74 4.18
N THR A 27 -3.96 11.83 3.58
CA THR A 27 -3.16 13.04 3.38
C THR A 27 -2.69 13.60 4.72
N THR A 28 -3.59 13.69 5.71
CA THR A 28 -3.24 14.16 7.05
C THR A 28 -2.24 13.23 7.73
N ILE A 29 -2.50 11.92 7.72
CA ILE A 29 -1.63 10.91 8.35
C ILE A 29 -0.23 10.93 7.73
N GLY A 30 -0.12 11.01 6.41
CA GLY A 30 1.17 11.14 5.73
C GLY A 30 1.94 12.38 6.19
N GLN A 31 1.26 13.52 6.34
CA GLN A 31 1.88 14.72 6.92
C GLN A 31 2.26 14.54 8.39
N VAL A 32 1.47 13.82 9.20
CA VAL A 32 1.82 13.54 10.59
C VAL A 32 3.09 12.70 10.65
N VAL A 33 3.17 11.60 9.90
CA VAL A 33 4.36 10.74 9.86
C VAL A 33 5.61 11.56 9.51
N GLU A 34 5.53 12.39 8.48
CA GLU A 34 6.69 13.16 8.00
C GLU A 34 7.08 14.35 8.89
N ARG A 35 6.13 15.00 9.56
CA ARG A 35 6.38 16.24 10.33
C ARG A 35 6.55 16.02 11.82
N VAL A 36 5.98 14.94 12.35
CA VAL A 36 5.92 14.65 13.80
C VAL A 36 6.84 13.49 14.15
N PHE A 37 6.82 12.42 13.35
CA PHE A 37 7.52 11.17 13.70
C PHE A 37 8.86 10.99 13.03
N ARG A 38 9.09 11.56 11.84
CA ARG A 38 10.41 11.48 11.20
C ARG A 38 11.41 12.35 11.94
N ASP A 39 12.48 11.74 12.43
CA ASP A 39 13.57 12.48 13.08
C ASP A 39 14.54 13.10 12.07
N SER A 40 15.54 13.82 12.58
CA SER A 40 16.54 14.51 11.75
C SER A 40 17.45 13.56 10.96
N ASP A 41 17.59 12.31 11.39
CA ASP A 41 18.39 11.29 10.72
C ASP A 41 17.54 10.42 9.77
N GLY A 42 16.24 10.69 9.71
CA GLY A 42 15.31 10.08 8.77
C GLY A 42 14.66 8.79 9.26
N ILE A 43 15.02 8.25 10.43
CA ILE A 43 14.28 7.12 10.99
C ILE A 43 12.95 7.65 11.57
N LEU A 44 11.94 6.79 11.66
CA LEU A 44 10.71 7.13 12.35
C LEU A 44 10.84 6.84 13.84
N LEU A 45 10.45 7.82 14.67
CA LEU A 45 10.12 7.64 16.07
C LEU A 45 8.93 6.68 16.19
N SER A 46 8.92 5.87 17.26
CA SER A 46 7.74 5.08 17.65
C SER A 46 6.70 5.97 18.33
N CYS A 47 7.11 6.77 19.30
CA CYS A 47 6.20 7.64 20.04
C CYS A 47 6.69 9.09 20.10
N VAL A 48 5.74 10.01 20.25
CA VAL A 48 6.00 11.40 20.64
C VAL A 48 5.14 11.79 21.84
N ASN A 49 5.57 12.81 22.56
CA ASN A 49 4.79 13.40 23.65
C ASN A 49 3.48 13.96 23.10
N GLY A 50 2.34 13.45 23.56
CA GLY A 50 1.01 13.81 23.10
C GLY A 50 0.56 15.23 23.48
N ARG A 51 1.30 15.95 24.34
CA ARG A 51 1.02 17.37 24.66
C ARG A 51 1.81 18.32 23.78
N THR A 52 2.95 17.89 23.26
CA THR A 52 3.86 18.76 22.48
C THR A 52 4.00 18.34 21.02
N MET A 53 3.62 17.10 20.68
CA MET A 53 3.82 16.47 19.38
C MET A 53 5.29 16.44 18.94
N LYS A 54 6.19 16.27 19.92
CA LYS A 54 7.64 16.19 19.72
C LYS A 54 8.19 14.97 20.44
N ALA A 55 9.37 14.51 20.01
CA ALA A 55 10.13 13.52 20.76
C ALA A 55 10.22 13.93 22.24
N MET A 56 10.04 12.98 23.15
CA MET A 56 10.14 13.24 24.59
C MET A 56 11.59 13.56 24.94
N HIS A 57 11.77 14.59 25.77
CA HIS A 57 13.02 14.85 26.47
C HIS A 57 12.89 14.45 27.95
N ILE A 58 14.01 14.28 28.64
CA ILE A 58 14.03 13.82 30.04
C ILE A 58 13.23 14.79 30.94
N GLU A 59 13.28 16.08 30.65
CA GLU A 59 12.54 17.13 31.33
C GLU A 59 11.01 17.04 31.16
N ASP A 60 10.52 16.33 30.16
CA ASP A 60 9.09 16.12 29.93
C ASP A 60 8.50 15.05 30.85
N VAL A 61 9.34 14.13 31.36
CA VAL A 61 8.93 12.94 32.12
C VAL A 61 9.55 12.98 33.52
N LYS A 62 8.93 13.74 34.40
CA LYS A 62 9.46 14.01 35.75
C LYS A 62 9.04 12.97 36.79
N ASP A 63 7.97 12.24 36.53
CA ASP A 63 7.42 11.22 37.42
C ASP A 63 8.08 9.84 37.27
N ARG A 64 8.98 9.68 36.29
CA ARG A 64 9.77 8.45 36.04
C ARG A 64 11.28 8.70 36.03
N PRO A 65 11.89 9.21 37.12
CA PRO A 65 13.33 9.43 37.17
C PRO A 65 14.08 8.11 36.95
N ASN A 66 14.99 8.07 35.97
CA ASN A 66 15.72 6.87 35.56
C ASN A 66 14.82 5.69 35.11
N GLY A 67 13.59 5.95 34.67
CA GLY A 67 12.62 4.91 34.28
C GLY A 67 12.08 4.05 35.42
N LEU A 68 12.12 4.54 36.66
CA LEU A 68 11.51 3.83 37.80
C LEU A 68 10.00 3.68 37.62
N GLY A 69 9.49 2.46 37.82
CA GLY A 69 8.08 2.11 37.70
C GLY A 69 7.56 2.04 36.26
N THR A 70 8.43 2.00 35.25
CA THR A 70 8.07 1.76 33.85
C THR A 70 8.27 0.28 33.46
N PHE A 71 7.91 -0.10 32.24
CA PHE A 71 8.22 -1.43 31.70
C PHE A 71 9.73 -1.69 31.52
N VAL A 72 10.55 -0.63 31.51
CA VAL A 72 12.00 -0.69 31.25
C VAL A 72 12.86 -0.47 32.49
N GLU A 73 12.26 -0.40 33.69
CA GLU A 73 12.99 -0.15 34.95
C GLU A 73 14.21 -1.07 35.10
N ASN A 74 14.00 -2.37 34.91
CA ASN A 74 15.02 -3.42 35.05
C ASN A 74 15.63 -3.87 33.70
N SER A 75 15.40 -3.12 32.62
CA SER A 75 15.91 -3.45 31.29
C SER A 75 17.38 -3.05 31.08
N SER A 76 17.93 -3.45 29.93
CA SER A 76 19.24 -3.03 29.44
C SER A 76 19.22 -1.72 28.65
N VAL A 77 18.10 -0.98 28.65
CA VAL A 77 18.03 0.37 28.08
C VAL A 77 19.02 1.28 28.81
N PRO A 78 19.84 2.09 28.11
CA PRO A 78 20.81 2.97 28.77
C PRO A 78 20.13 3.94 29.72
N ARG A 79 20.76 4.16 30.89
CA ARG A 79 20.18 4.99 31.96
C ARG A 79 19.88 6.42 31.50
N SER A 80 20.69 6.95 30.58
CA SER A 80 20.54 8.28 29.97
C SER A 80 19.24 8.45 29.17
N VAL A 81 18.69 7.38 28.59
CA VAL A 81 17.50 7.44 27.73
C VAL A 81 16.34 6.59 28.26
N LYS A 82 16.52 5.86 29.36
CA LYS A 82 15.50 4.98 29.95
C LYS A 82 14.18 5.68 30.28
N THR A 83 14.22 6.96 30.63
CA THR A 83 13.03 7.78 30.89
C THR A 83 12.21 8.07 29.61
N ILE A 84 12.85 8.08 28.44
CA ILE A 84 12.25 8.43 27.14
C ILE A 84 12.29 7.26 26.14
N TRP A 85 12.38 6.04 26.65
CA TRP A 85 12.60 4.79 25.90
C TRP A 85 11.60 4.60 24.74
N LEU A 86 10.35 5.03 24.92
CA LEU A 86 9.30 4.91 23.91
C LEU A 86 9.53 5.73 22.64
N ASN A 87 10.42 6.73 22.65
CA ASN A 87 10.74 7.48 21.42
C ASN A 87 11.16 6.54 20.27
N TYR A 88 11.89 5.47 20.58
CA TYR A 88 12.49 4.59 19.56
C TYR A 88 12.22 3.09 19.76
N GLU A 89 11.44 2.68 20.77
CA GLU A 89 11.16 1.27 21.10
C GLU A 89 10.83 0.42 19.86
N ASN A 90 9.97 0.92 18.99
CA ASN A 90 9.53 0.25 17.77
C ASN A 90 9.91 1.03 16.49
N ALA A 91 11.00 1.80 16.52
CA ALA A 91 11.43 2.61 15.36
C ALA A 91 11.62 1.77 14.08
N GLY A 92 12.13 0.54 14.23
CA GLY A 92 12.24 -0.40 13.10
C GLY A 92 10.88 -0.86 12.58
N GLN A 93 9.93 -1.18 13.46
CA GLN A 93 8.57 -1.55 13.07
C GLN A 93 7.87 -0.41 12.34
N ALA A 94 7.93 0.81 12.89
CA ALA A 94 7.36 1.99 12.27
C ALA A 94 7.96 2.24 10.86
N SER A 95 9.28 2.20 10.75
CA SER A 95 9.99 2.46 9.49
C SER A 95 9.76 1.36 8.44
N GLY A 96 9.72 0.10 8.85
CA GLY A 96 9.45 -1.04 7.98
C GLY A 96 8.03 -1.03 7.40
N ASN A 97 7.01 -0.83 8.26
CA ASN A 97 5.62 -0.74 7.82
C ASN A 97 5.35 0.52 6.98
N TYR A 98 6.01 1.64 7.29
CA TYR A 98 5.92 2.83 6.46
C TYR A 98 6.54 2.60 5.08
N LEU A 99 7.66 1.88 5.00
CA LEU A 99 8.28 1.52 3.74
C LEU A 99 7.35 0.64 2.89
N GLU A 100 6.63 -0.32 3.47
CA GLU A 100 5.59 -1.08 2.76
C GLU A 100 4.45 -0.17 2.25
N ALA A 101 3.98 0.75 3.09
CA ALA A 101 2.94 1.71 2.70
C ALA A 101 3.38 2.58 1.51
N LEU A 102 4.62 3.08 1.53
CA LEU A 102 5.20 3.87 0.45
C LEU A 102 5.38 3.06 -0.83
N CYS A 103 5.80 1.80 -0.73
CA CYS A 103 5.90 0.92 -1.90
C CYS A 103 4.53 0.69 -2.55
N ALA A 104 3.50 0.42 -1.73
CA ALA A 104 2.13 0.29 -2.21
C ALA A 104 1.61 1.61 -2.83
N LYS A 105 1.84 2.75 -2.16
CA LYS A 105 1.49 4.08 -2.67
C LYS A 105 2.17 4.37 -4.01
N ALA A 106 3.46 4.10 -4.15
CA ALA A 106 4.20 4.33 -5.39
C ALA A 106 3.66 3.48 -6.53
N GLN A 107 3.32 2.21 -6.28
CA GLN A 107 2.71 1.35 -7.29
C GLN A 107 1.33 1.82 -7.72
N VAL A 108 0.49 2.28 -6.78
CA VAL A 108 -0.86 2.77 -7.08
C VAL A 108 -0.80 4.10 -7.84
N THR A 109 0.00 5.05 -7.35
CA THR A 109 0.01 6.45 -7.84
C THR A 109 0.97 6.69 -9.00
N GLY A 110 2.09 5.97 -9.07
CA GLY A 110 3.19 6.28 -9.99
C GLY A 110 3.97 7.54 -9.64
N ASP A 111 3.75 8.15 -8.47
CA ASP A 111 4.38 9.42 -8.08
C ASP A 111 5.89 9.22 -7.75
N PRO A 112 6.81 9.88 -8.50
CA PRO A 112 8.24 9.76 -8.25
C PRO A 112 8.67 10.33 -6.89
N GLN A 113 7.93 11.25 -6.29
CA GLN A 113 8.25 11.79 -4.95
C GLN A 113 8.09 10.73 -3.86
N VAL A 114 7.13 9.81 -4.03
CA VAL A 114 6.91 8.70 -3.09
C VAL A 114 8.11 7.75 -3.09
N ARG A 115 8.73 7.52 -4.26
CA ARG A 115 9.93 6.69 -4.36
C ARG A 115 11.11 7.31 -3.61
N GLU A 116 11.29 8.61 -3.71
CA GLU A 116 12.36 9.29 -2.96
C GLU A 116 12.13 9.21 -1.45
N LEU A 117 10.88 9.29 -1.01
CA LEU A 117 10.54 9.12 0.40
C LEU A 117 10.80 7.70 0.91
N ALA A 118 10.52 6.69 0.09
CA ALA A 118 10.83 5.30 0.39
C ALA A 118 12.35 5.10 0.50
N ARG A 119 13.13 5.67 -0.43
CA ARG A 119 14.59 5.63 -0.40
C ARG A 119 15.17 6.24 0.88
N ARG A 120 14.68 7.41 1.32
CA ARG A 120 15.11 8.03 2.59
C ARG A 120 14.87 7.13 3.81
N THR A 121 13.79 6.35 3.79
CA THR A 121 13.48 5.40 4.85
C THR A 121 14.44 4.20 4.81
N VAL A 122 14.80 3.72 3.61
CA VAL A 122 15.85 2.70 3.43
C VAL A 122 17.20 3.21 3.92
N ASP A 123 17.60 4.43 3.58
CA ASP A 123 18.88 5.01 4.01
C ASP A 123 19.02 5.06 5.54
N ALA A 124 17.93 5.40 6.25
CA ALA A 124 17.92 5.43 7.71
C ALA A 124 18.09 4.01 8.32
N ILE A 125 17.44 3.01 7.72
CA ILE A 125 17.60 1.60 8.11
C ILE A 125 19.05 1.13 7.83
N VAL A 126 19.60 1.48 6.68
CA VAL A 126 21.00 1.19 6.31
C VAL A 126 21.95 1.81 7.33
N THR A 127 21.75 3.09 7.67
CA THR A 127 22.58 3.81 8.64
C THR A 127 22.59 3.12 10.00
N LEU A 128 21.41 2.74 10.50
CA LEU A 128 21.30 1.99 11.76
C LEU A 128 22.06 0.66 11.70
N TRP A 129 21.88 -0.09 10.61
CA TRP A 129 22.56 -1.38 10.44
C TRP A 129 24.09 -1.24 10.30
N GLU A 130 24.59 -0.22 9.60
CA GLU A 130 26.03 0.05 9.47
C GLU A 130 26.63 0.42 10.82
N ASN A 131 26.01 1.35 11.55
CA ASN A 131 26.48 1.75 12.89
C ASN A 131 26.43 0.58 13.88
N ALA A 132 25.39 -0.26 13.82
CA ALA A 132 25.27 -1.44 14.66
C ALA A 132 26.39 -2.47 14.37
N ALA A 133 26.85 -2.58 13.12
CA ALA A 133 27.91 -3.52 12.75
C ALA A 133 29.27 -3.18 13.40
N GLU A 134 29.49 -1.93 13.79
CA GLU A 134 30.73 -1.47 14.45
C GLU A 134 30.73 -1.72 15.96
N THR A 135 29.58 -2.03 16.54
CA THR A 135 29.44 -2.24 17.98
C THR A 135 30.10 -3.54 18.44
N LYS A 136 30.67 -3.51 19.65
CA LYS A 136 31.35 -4.66 20.27
C LYS A 136 30.83 -4.87 21.69
N HIS A 137 29.74 -5.62 21.80
CA HIS A 137 29.14 -5.92 23.09
C HIS A 137 29.65 -7.28 23.61
N PRO A 138 30.29 -7.32 24.80
CA PRO A 138 30.93 -8.53 25.32
C PRO A 138 29.92 -9.64 25.72
N ASN A 139 28.65 -9.31 25.88
CA ASN A 139 27.59 -10.21 26.35
C ASN A 139 26.53 -10.53 25.28
N GLY A 140 26.85 -10.36 24.00
CA GLY A 140 25.92 -10.50 22.88
C GLY A 140 25.22 -9.19 22.51
N GLY A 141 24.55 -9.17 21.36
CA GLY A 141 23.86 -8.00 20.83
C GLY A 141 24.81 -6.98 20.20
N GLY A 142 25.63 -7.41 19.23
CA GLY A 142 26.55 -6.53 18.50
C GLY A 142 27.07 -7.19 17.22
N GLY A 143 27.74 -6.41 16.40
CA GLY A 143 28.38 -6.87 15.17
C GLY A 143 27.44 -6.97 13.96
N ARG A 144 28.00 -7.40 12.84
CA ARG A 144 27.31 -7.44 11.55
C ARG A 144 26.06 -8.32 11.61
N GLY A 145 24.92 -7.77 11.18
CA GLY A 145 23.64 -8.47 11.19
C GLY A 145 22.84 -8.32 12.49
N TRP A 146 23.44 -7.73 13.52
CA TRP A 146 22.67 -7.24 14.66
C TRP A 146 21.97 -5.92 14.31
N PHE A 147 20.70 -5.80 14.68
CA PHE A 147 19.84 -4.64 14.47
C PHE A 147 19.19 -4.25 15.81
N PRO A 148 19.67 -3.19 16.48
CA PRO A 148 19.22 -2.82 17.81
C PRO A 148 17.94 -1.99 17.83
N LYS A 149 17.30 -1.92 19.00
CA LYS A 149 16.41 -0.82 19.37
C LYS A 149 17.25 0.45 19.58
N PRO A 150 17.10 1.50 18.75
CA PRO A 150 18.00 2.66 18.77
C PRO A 150 17.52 3.70 19.78
N TYR A 151 17.48 3.38 21.08
CA TYR A 151 16.88 4.23 22.11
C TYR A 151 17.45 5.65 22.21
N ALA A 152 18.69 5.87 21.74
CA ALA A 152 19.36 7.17 21.66
C ALA A 152 19.46 7.74 20.22
N GLY A 153 18.72 7.16 19.27
CA GLY A 153 18.80 7.47 17.85
C GLY A 153 19.77 6.57 17.09
N ILE A 154 19.73 6.63 15.76
CA ILE A 154 20.42 5.64 14.90
C ILE A 154 21.94 5.82 14.82
N LYS A 155 22.47 6.94 15.30
CA LYS A 155 23.91 7.25 15.35
C LYS A 155 24.56 6.92 16.68
N ASP A 156 23.78 6.75 17.74
CA ASP A 156 24.28 6.47 19.09
C ASP A 156 23.80 5.09 19.55
N VAL A 157 24.45 4.05 19.02
CA VAL A 157 24.09 2.65 19.26
C VAL A 157 25.08 1.91 20.16
N GLY A 158 26.15 2.57 20.62
CA GLY A 158 27.26 1.93 21.32
C GLY A 158 26.93 1.39 22.72
N GLU A 159 25.86 1.88 23.35
CA GLU A 159 25.33 1.37 24.62
C GLU A 159 24.02 0.59 24.45
N MET A 160 23.56 0.38 23.22
CA MET A 160 22.34 -0.40 22.97
C MET A 160 22.67 -1.89 23.15
N HIS A 161 21.74 -2.64 23.73
CA HIS A 161 21.90 -4.08 23.90
C HIS A 161 20.67 -4.85 23.43
N GLU A 162 19.54 -4.16 23.29
CA GLU A 162 18.26 -4.82 23.09
C GLU A 162 17.89 -4.92 21.63
N CYS A 163 17.27 -6.03 21.28
CA CYS A 163 16.71 -6.28 19.96
C CYS A 163 15.53 -7.26 20.08
N SER A 164 14.60 -7.23 19.13
CA SER A 164 13.41 -8.07 19.18
C SER A 164 13.00 -8.60 17.81
N ALA A 165 12.37 -9.78 17.77
CA ALA A 165 12.06 -10.46 16.51
C ALA A 165 11.08 -9.67 15.61
N ASP A 166 10.13 -8.96 16.21
CA ASP A 166 9.16 -8.10 15.53
C ASP A 166 9.83 -6.92 14.82
N GLN A 167 10.77 -6.23 15.47
CA GLN A 167 11.52 -5.13 14.86
C GLN A 167 12.26 -5.58 13.60
N TYR A 168 12.94 -6.73 13.67
CA TYR A 168 13.60 -7.29 12.48
C TYR A 168 12.58 -7.72 11.43
N CYS A 169 11.45 -8.29 11.84
CA CYS A 169 10.43 -8.77 10.92
C CYS A 169 9.90 -7.64 10.03
N ASP A 170 9.43 -6.57 10.65
CA ASP A 170 8.82 -5.44 9.94
C ASP A 170 9.85 -4.73 9.02
N VAL A 171 11.10 -4.58 9.48
CA VAL A 171 12.20 -4.09 8.63
C VAL A 171 12.46 -5.03 7.45
N THR A 172 12.51 -6.34 7.68
CA THR A 172 12.73 -7.33 6.62
C THR A 172 11.59 -7.29 5.58
N LEU A 173 10.33 -7.22 6.03
CA LEU A 173 9.15 -7.10 5.17
C LEU A 173 9.18 -5.81 4.33
N GLY A 174 9.48 -4.67 4.95
CA GLY A 174 9.64 -3.38 4.26
C GLY A 174 10.75 -3.40 3.22
N LEU A 175 11.95 -3.84 3.60
CA LEU A 175 13.11 -3.89 2.70
C LEU A 175 12.88 -4.86 1.54
N GLN A 176 12.32 -6.05 1.78
CA GLN A 176 11.99 -7.00 0.69
C GLN A 176 10.96 -6.38 -0.27
N THR A 177 9.96 -5.68 0.25
CA THR A 177 8.94 -5.03 -0.57
C THR A 177 9.57 -3.93 -1.44
N TYR A 178 10.44 -3.09 -0.88
CA TYR A 178 11.18 -2.09 -1.65
C TYR A 178 12.09 -2.74 -2.71
N HIS A 179 12.81 -3.81 -2.36
CA HIS A 179 13.66 -4.59 -3.27
C HIS A 179 12.91 -5.03 -4.53
N HIS A 180 11.71 -5.61 -4.36
CA HIS A 180 10.93 -6.13 -5.47
C HIS A 180 10.27 -5.04 -6.34
N THR A 181 10.16 -3.81 -5.85
CA THR A 181 9.22 -2.84 -6.42
C THR A 181 9.87 -1.53 -6.87
N LEU A 182 10.75 -0.94 -6.05
CA LEU A 182 11.30 0.40 -6.28
C LEU A 182 12.83 0.43 -6.35
N ALA A 183 13.49 -0.62 -5.87
CA ALA A 183 14.95 -0.66 -5.77
C ALA A 183 15.63 -0.73 -7.14
N ASN A 184 16.68 0.08 -7.31
CA ASN A 184 17.66 -0.14 -8.37
C ASN A 184 18.64 -1.28 -8.01
N GLU A 185 19.50 -1.68 -8.94
CA GLU A 185 20.41 -2.82 -8.75
C GLU A 185 21.43 -2.64 -7.60
N GLN A 186 21.84 -1.41 -7.29
CA GLN A 186 22.73 -1.14 -6.16
C GLN A 186 21.99 -1.27 -4.83
N GLU A 187 20.77 -0.69 -4.77
CA GLU A 187 19.88 -0.78 -3.62
C GLU A 187 19.51 -2.24 -3.32
N LYS A 188 19.20 -3.04 -4.36
CA LYS A 188 18.91 -4.48 -4.21
C LYS A 188 20.06 -5.23 -3.54
N LYS A 189 21.29 -5.05 -4.02
CA LYS A 189 22.49 -5.70 -3.44
C LYS A 189 22.69 -5.32 -1.97
N LYS A 190 22.47 -4.05 -1.62
CA LYS A 190 22.58 -3.58 -0.24
C LYS A 190 21.48 -4.21 0.64
N ILE A 191 20.25 -4.31 0.15
CA ILE A 191 19.15 -4.95 0.88
C ILE A 191 19.41 -6.44 1.10
N GLU A 192 19.88 -7.15 0.07
CA GLU A 192 20.26 -8.56 0.17
C GLU A 192 21.36 -8.74 1.23
N GLU A 193 22.38 -7.89 1.22
CA GLU A 193 23.47 -7.89 2.20
C GLU A 193 22.96 -7.71 3.65
N ILE A 194 22.01 -6.80 3.86
CA ILE A 194 21.38 -6.56 5.18
C ILE A 194 20.62 -7.79 5.66
N ILE A 195 19.68 -8.29 4.86
CA ILE A 195 18.79 -9.38 5.27
C ILE A 195 19.54 -10.70 5.42
N ILE A 196 20.51 -10.99 4.55
CA ILE A 196 21.39 -12.16 4.71
C ILE A 196 22.15 -12.05 6.04
N SER A 197 22.67 -10.86 6.38
CA SER A 197 23.36 -10.68 7.66
C SER A 197 22.43 -10.85 8.86
N PHE A 198 21.15 -10.46 8.78
CA PHE A 198 20.17 -10.74 9.83
C PHE A 198 20.00 -12.24 10.05
N ALA A 199 19.83 -13.01 8.96
CA ALA A 199 19.70 -14.46 9.03
C ALA A 199 20.96 -15.12 9.61
N ASP A 200 22.13 -14.67 9.20
CA ASP A 200 23.41 -15.14 9.73
C ASP A 200 23.53 -14.88 11.23
N TRP A 201 23.25 -13.66 11.67
CA TRP A 201 23.37 -13.25 13.05
C TRP A 201 22.43 -14.05 13.95
N TRP A 202 21.14 -14.13 13.59
CA TRP A 202 20.17 -14.89 14.37
C TRP A 202 20.53 -16.37 14.44
N TYR A 203 21.02 -16.96 13.34
CA TYR A 203 21.46 -18.36 13.36
C TYR A 203 22.65 -18.56 14.31
N ASP A 204 23.67 -17.70 14.24
CA ASP A 204 24.90 -17.84 15.04
C ASP A 204 24.67 -17.61 16.53
N HIS A 205 23.58 -16.92 16.89
CA HIS A 205 23.18 -16.68 18.27
C HIS A 205 22.10 -17.66 18.76
N ASP A 206 21.87 -18.78 18.06
CA ASP A 206 20.80 -19.74 18.35
C ASP A 206 19.43 -19.06 18.56
N TYR A 207 19.17 -18.04 17.76
CA TYR A 207 17.94 -17.26 17.79
C TYR A 207 17.68 -16.69 19.20
N CYS A 208 18.75 -16.26 19.87
CA CYS A 208 18.74 -15.59 21.15
C CYS A 208 19.08 -14.10 20.98
N GLY A 209 18.34 -13.23 21.66
CA GLY A 209 18.62 -11.80 21.77
C GLY A 209 18.45 -11.32 23.20
N VAL A 210 18.79 -10.06 23.49
CA VAL A 210 18.46 -9.42 24.77
C VAL A 210 17.24 -8.54 24.55
N TYR A 211 16.23 -8.66 25.41
CA TYR A 211 15.07 -7.77 25.39
C TYR A 211 14.56 -7.55 26.82
N LEU A 212 14.27 -6.30 27.16
CA LEU A 212 13.89 -5.88 28.51
C LEU A 212 14.83 -6.43 29.60
N GLY A 213 16.14 -6.38 29.33
CA GLY A 213 17.19 -6.84 30.24
C GLY A 213 17.34 -8.36 30.36
N GLN A 214 16.60 -9.16 29.60
CA GLN A 214 16.62 -10.62 29.67
C GLN A 214 17.12 -11.23 28.36
N ALA A 215 17.87 -12.34 28.47
CA ALA A 215 18.17 -13.17 27.31
C ALA A 215 16.91 -13.95 26.89
N ILE A 216 16.46 -13.72 25.66
CA ILE A 216 15.27 -14.30 25.07
C ILE A 216 15.68 -15.29 23.98
N TRP A 217 15.51 -16.58 24.25
CA TRP A 217 15.60 -17.64 23.23
C TRP A 217 14.26 -17.80 22.55
N TRP A 218 14.11 -17.20 21.37
CA TRP A 218 12.82 -17.17 20.66
C TRP A 218 12.28 -18.56 20.33
N LYS A 219 13.15 -19.56 20.10
CA LYS A 219 12.76 -20.96 19.88
C LYS A 219 12.10 -21.62 21.09
N ARG A 220 12.27 -21.07 22.29
CA ARG A 220 11.80 -21.63 23.57
C ARG A 220 10.60 -20.90 24.14
N LEU A 221 10.13 -19.85 23.48
CA LEU A 221 8.92 -19.13 23.87
C LEU A 221 7.69 -19.85 23.30
N GLU A 222 7.12 -20.77 24.08
CA GLU A 222 5.89 -21.47 23.69
C GLU A 222 4.78 -20.50 23.26
N GLY A 223 4.07 -20.83 22.19
CA GLY A 223 2.96 -20.04 21.67
C GLY A 223 3.35 -18.72 20.99
N HIS A 224 4.64 -18.43 20.76
CA HIS A 224 5.07 -17.19 20.12
C HIS A 224 5.05 -17.25 18.58
N SER A 225 3.84 -17.29 18.00
CA SER A 225 3.62 -17.47 16.54
C SER A 225 4.38 -16.47 15.67
N LEU A 226 4.51 -15.22 16.13
CA LEU A 226 5.26 -14.17 15.45
C LEU A 226 6.72 -14.56 15.19
N ALA A 227 7.39 -15.12 16.20
CA ALA A 227 8.80 -15.48 16.07
C ALA A 227 8.95 -16.68 15.12
N ALA A 228 8.11 -17.70 15.30
CA ALA A 228 8.11 -18.87 14.44
C ALA A 228 7.88 -18.51 12.97
N SER A 229 6.90 -17.65 12.67
CA SER A 229 6.62 -17.22 11.30
C SER A 229 7.74 -16.36 10.73
N TYR A 230 8.29 -15.42 11.52
CA TYR A 230 9.37 -14.55 11.08
C TYR A 230 10.63 -15.35 10.74
N PHE A 231 11.07 -16.26 11.61
CA PHE A 231 12.32 -16.98 11.36
C PHE A 231 12.20 -18.04 10.26
N LEU A 232 11.02 -18.62 10.03
CA LEU A 232 10.73 -19.37 8.81
C LEU A 232 10.91 -18.48 7.57
N TYR A 233 10.27 -17.31 7.58
CA TYR A 233 10.34 -16.34 6.48
C TYR A 233 11.76 -15.85 6.21
N LEU A 234 12.49 -15.40 7.25
CA LEU A 234 13.85 -14.89 7.16
C LEU A 234 14.80 -15.90 6.54
N ASN A 235 14.80 -17.15 7.03
CA ASN A 235 15.66 -18.20 6.50
C ASN A 235 15.25 -18.58 5.07
N ALA A 236 13.95 -18.62 4.76
CA ALA A 236 13.49 -18.90 3.41
C ALA A 236 13.92 -17.83 2.39
N LEU A 237 13.85 -16.56 2.80
CA LEU A 237 14.26 -15.40 2.01
C LEU A 237 15.77 -15.36 1.82
N ALA A 238 16.55 -15.45 2.91
CA ALA A 238 18.00 -15.47 2.85
C ALA A 238 18.53 -16.63 1.98
N TYR A 239 17.94 -17.82 2.10
CA TYR A 239 18.27 -18.95 1.22
C TYR A 239 17.95 -18.68 -0.25
N SER A 240 16.87 -17.95 -0.56
CA SER A 240 16.50 -17.64 -1.95
C SER A 240 17.49 -16.71 -2.65
N TRP A 241 18.17 -15.85 -1.89
CA TRP A 241 19.20 -14.93 -2.41
C TRP A 241 20.62 -15.51 -2.28
N HIS A 242 20.87 -16.28 -1.23
CA HIS A 242 22.16 -16.92 -0.97
C HIS A 242 21.98 -18.37 -0.47
N PRO A 243 21.82 -19.34 -1.40
CA PRO A 243 21.62 -20.73 -1.03
C PRO A 243 22.82 -21.30 -0.25
N CYS A 244 22.61 -21.64 1.02
CA CYS A 244 23.63 -22.28 1.85
C CYS A 244 23.00 -23.23 2.88
N ARG A 245 23.81 -24.16 3.40
CA ARG A 245 23.36 -25.15 4.39
C ARG A 245 22.83 -24.50 5.67
N LYS A 246 23.39 -23.35 6.06
CA LYS A 246 23.02 -22.60 7.27
C LYS A 246 21.55 -22.19 7.24
N PHE A 247 21.13 -21.49 6.18
CA PHE A 247 19.74 -21.00 6.05
C PHE A 247 18.75 -22.13 5.77
N GLN A 248 19.17 -23.17 5.03
CA GLN A 248 18.36 -24.37 4.89
C GLN A 248 18.09 -25.03 6.25
N HIS A 249 19.14 -25.25 7.04
CA HIS A 249 19.01 -25.86 8.37
C HIS A 249 18.21 -24.95 9.33
N GLY A 250 18.39 -23.64 9.26
CA GLY A 250 17.60 -22.68 10.02
C GLY A 250 16.11 -22.78 9.70
N PHE A 251 15.74 -22.87 8.42
CA PHE A 251 14.35 -23.09 8.00
C PHE A 251 13.80 -24.43 8.50
N GLU A 252 14.55 -25.52 8.35
CA GLU A 252 14.17 -26.86 8.82
C GLU A 252 13.94 -26.89 10.34
N THR A 253 14.82 -26.25 11.12
CA THR A 253 14.70 -26.14 12.58
C THR A 253 13.37 -25.47 12.98
N TRP A 254 13.01 -24.36 12.35
CA TRP A 254 11.77 -23.66 12.68
C TRP A 254 10.52 -24.37 12.13
N LEU A 255 10.66 -25.18 11.08
CA LEU A 255 9.57 -26.01 10.56
C LEU A 255 9.27 -27.21 11.48
N GLU A 256 10.25 -27.70 12.23
CA GLU A 256 10.03 -28.67 13.30
C GLU A 256 9.22 -28.06 14.45
N LEU A 257 9.41 -26.76 14.72
CA LEU A 257 8.70 -25.99 15.74
C LEU A 257 7.35 -25.40 15.27
N ARG A 258 6.82 -25.86 14.14
CA ARG A 258 5.66 -25.27 13.48
C ARG A 258 4.36 -25.26 14.31
N GLU A 259 4.26 -26.08 15.35
CA GLU A 259 3.14 -26.04 16.30
C GLU A 259 3.03 -24.68 17.02
N MET A 260 4.15 -23.95 17.15
CA MET A 260 4.16 -22.57 17.67
C MET A 260 3.30 -21.61 16.82
N LEU A 261 3.01 -21.96 15.56
CA LEU A 261 2.14 -21.19 14.67
C LEU A 261 0.64 -21.39 14.96
N TYR A 262 0.27 -22.25 15.91
CA TYR A 262 -1.11 -22.56 16.28
C TYR A 262 -1.39 -22.26 17.77
N PRO A 263 -1.30 -20.99 18.20
CA PRO A 263 -1.71 -20.63 19.55
C PRO A 263 -3.20 -20.96 19.75
N ALA A 264 -3.56 -21.44 20.94
CA ALA A 264 -4.92 -21.84 21.26
C ALA A 264 -5.87 -20.64 21.40
N GLU A 265 -5.35 -19.52 21.92
CA GLU A 265 -6.07 -18.28 22.17
C GLU A 265 -5.43 -17.11 21.41
N PRO A 266 -6.16 -16.02 21.15
CA PRO A 266 -5.58 -14.82 20.57
C PRO A 266 -4.47 -14.27 21.47
N ILE A 267 -3.32 -13.93 20.89
CA ILE A 267 -2.17 -13.41 21.64
C ILE A 267 -2.35 -11.89 21.81
N TRP A 268 -2.29 -11.19 20.67
CA TRP A 268 -2.59 -9.78 20.49
C TRP A 268 -2.55 -9.47 18.98
N ILE A 269 -2.87 -8.24 18.59
CA ILE A 269 -3.05 -7.88 17.18
C ILE A 269 -1.81 -8.18 16.32
N CYS A 270 -0.60 -7.70 16.66
CA CYS A 270 0.57 -8.05 15.83
C CYS A 270 1.07 -9.47 16.10
N GLY A 271 0.81 -10.05 17.27
CA GLY A 271 1.13 -11.45 17.56
C GLY A 271 0.44 -12.44 16.62
N ASN A 272 -0.76 -12.09 16.15
CA ASN A 272 -1.51 -12.84 15.13
C ASN A 272 -1.40 -12.22 13.72
N GLY A 273 -1.09 -10.93 13.62
CA GLY A 273 -0.98 -10.17 12.37
C GLY A 273 0.34 -10.36 11.62
N ILE A 274 1.48 -10.23 12.29
CA ILE A 274 2.81 -10.46 11.68
C ILE A 274 2.94 -11.86 11.07
N PRO A 275 2.44 -12.93 11.70
CA PRO A 275 2.37 -14.24 11.05
C PRO A 275 1.71 -14.23 9.68
N LEU A 276 0.66 -13.42 9.46
CA LEU A 276 0.01 -13.35 8.14
C LEU A 276 0.93 -12.75 7.08
N GLU A 277 1.66 -11.68 7.41
CA GLU A 277 2.65 -11.07 6.49
C GLU A 277 3.75 -12.06 6.13
N CYS A 278 4.32 -12.75 7.12
CA CYS A 278 5.34 -13.77 6.88
C CYS A 278 4.80 -14.94 6.04
N LEU A 279 3.58 -15.42 6.34
CA LEU A 279 2.96 -16.54 5.63
C LEU A 279 2.63 -16.19 4.18
N GLU A 280 2.23 -14.94 3.89
CA GLU A 280 2.07 -14.46 2.51
C GLU A 280 3.36 -14.65 1.72
N ARG A 281 4.50 -14.22 2.27
CA ARG A 281 5.80 -14.37 1.59
C ARG A 281 6.28 -15.81 1.51
N LEU A 282 5.97 -16.63 2.52
CA LEU A 282 6.32 -18.06 2.53
C LEU A 282 5.56 -18.86 1.46
N ILE A 283 4.35 -18.45 1.06
CA ILE A 283 3.63 -19.07 -0.05
C ILE A 283 4.44 -18.96 -1.34
N ASP A 284 5.06 -17.80 -1.60
CA ASP A 284 5.87 -17.58 -2.80
C ASP A 284 7.26 -18.21 -2.68
N LEU A 285 7.90 -18.10 -1.51
CA LEU A 285 9.25 -18.61 -1.27
C LEU A 285 9.32 -20.15 -1.14
N ARG A 286 8.21 -20.79 -0.72
CA ARG A 286 8.11 -22.24 -0.47
C ARG A 286 6.76 -22.78 -0.96
N PRO A 287 6.51 -22.77 -2.28
CA PRO A 287 5.20 -23.10 -2.86
C PRO A 287 4.77 -24.55 -2.62
N HIS A 288 5.70 -25.48 -2.41
CA HIS A 288 5.39 -26.87 -2.06
C HIS A 288 4.71 -27.02 -0.68
N LEU A 289 4.78 -25.99 0.18
CA LEU A 289 4.09 -25.91 1.47
C LEU A 289 2.90 -24.92 1.45
N ALA A 290 2.50 -24.40 0.28
CA ALA A 290 1.48 -23.36 0.19
C ALA A 290 0.13 -23.76 0.84
N THR A 291 -0.29 -25.03 0.69
CA THR A 291 -1.50 -25.54 1.34
C THR A 291 -1.41 -25.45 2.87
N TYR A 292 -0.25 -25.78 3.43
CA TYR A 292 0.00 -25.67 4.87
C TYR A 292 -0.01 -24.19 5.30
N TRP A 293 0.68 -23.31 4.57
CA TRP A 293 0.71 -21.87 4.89
C TRP A 293 -0.67 -21.22 4.87
N ARG A 294 -1.51 -21.56 3.89
CA ARG A 294 -2.89 -21.04 3.85
C ARG A 294 -3.75 -21.58 4.99
N ALA A 295 -3.56 -22.83 5.41
CA ALA A 295 -4.23 -23.38 6.59
C ALA A 295 -3.82 -22.65 7.87
N THR A 296 -2.51 -22.41 8.06
CA THR A 296 -1.97 -21.63 9.17
C THR A 296 -2.48 -20.18 9.15
N ALA A 297 -2.49 -19.54 7.99
CA ALA A 297 -3.02 -18.18 7.84
C ALA A 297 -4.50 -18.10 8.21
N ASN A 298 -5.29 -19.13 7.87
CA ASN A 298 -6.70 -19.19 8.26
C ASN A 298 -6.88 -19.34 9.78
N HIS A 299 -5.99 -20.04 10.47
CA HIS A 299 -5.98 -20.07 11.94
C HIS A 299 -5.66 -18.70 12.53
N GLN A 300 -4.56 -18.09 12.09
CA GLN A 300 -4.10 -16.78 12.56
C GLN A 300 -5.13 -15.66 12.30
N ALA A 301 -5.75 -15.65 11.12
CA ALA A 301 -6.76 -14.66 10.76
C ALA A 301 -8.02 -14.75 11.65
N LYS A 302 -8.44 -15.96 12.05
CA LYS A 302 -9.56 -16.12 13.00
C LYS A 302 -9.24 -15.51 14.36
N LEU A 303 -8.03 -15.75 14.87
CA LEU A 303 -7.60 -15.18 16.15
C LEU A 303 -7.42 -13.65 16.06
N LEU A 304 -6.93 -13.15 14.92
CA LEU A 304 -6.87 -11.71 14.64
C LEU A 304 -8.27 -11.07 14.67
N VAL A 305 -9.27 -11.69 14.04
CA VAL A 305 -10.67 -11.21 14.11
C VAL A 305 -11.17 -11.19 15.54
N GLN A 306 -10.89 -12.24 16.34
CA GLN A 306 -11.27 -12.26 17.75
C GLN A 306 -10.60 -11.14 18.56
N CYS A 307 -9.35 -10.79 18.27
CA CYS A 307 -8.75 -9.60 18.86
C CYS A 307 -9.62 -8.37 18.55
N VAL A 308 -9.93 -8.11 17.28
CA VAL A 308 -10.72 -6.94 16.87
C VAL A 308 -12.12 -6.92 17.49
N GLU A 309 -12.82 -8.06 17.52
CA GLU A 309 -14.23 -8.12 17.91
C GLU A 309 -14.47 -8.33 19.41
N ASN A 310 -13.65 -9.14 20.07
CA ASN A 310 -14.01 -9.72 21.38
C ASN A 310 -13.41 -9.01 22.60
N LYS A 311 -12.83 -7.81 22.45
CA LYS A 311 -12.17 -7.07 23.56
C LYS A 311 -11.27 -7.99 24.40
N THR A 312 -10.33 -8.68 23.74
CA THR A 312 -9.20 -9.36 24.42
C THR A 312 -8.55 -8.39 25.41
N ALA A 313 -7.84 -8.90 26.43
CA ALA A 313 -7.39 -8.08 27.57
C ALA A 313 -6.68 -6.77 27.18
N LEU A 314 -5.88 -6.78 26.11
CA LEU A 314 -5.15 -5.62 25.61
C LEU A 314 -6.04 -4.62 24.84
N ASN A 315 -7.04 -5.08 24.08
CA ASN A 315 -7.90 -4.19 23.27
C ASN A 315 -8.89 -3.36 24.11
N LYS A 316 -8.90 -3.57 25.44
CA LYS A 316 -9.61 -2.72 26.39
C LYS A 316 -8.86 -1.41 26.65
N SER A 317 -7.53 -1.46 26.67
CA SER A 317 -6.68 -0.33 27.08
C SER A 317 -6.01 0.37 25.89
N TYR A 318 -5.69 -0.38 24.84
CA TYR A 318 -4.89 0.10 23.72
C TYR A 318 -5.73 0.33 22.47
N GLU A 319 -5.37 1.35 21.67
CA GLU A 319 -5.92 1.47 20.33
C GLU A 319 -5.26 0.50 19.35
N VAL A 320 -6.08 -0.14 18.53
CA VAL A 320 -5.63 -1.26 17.70
C VAL A 320 -6.12 -1.23 16.25
N ASN A 321 -7.04 -0.34 15.92
CA ASN A 321 -7.71 -0.35 14.63
C ASN A 321 -6.74 -0.10 13.45
N GLY A 322 -5.72 0.73 13.62
CA GLY A 322 -4.67 0.93 12.60
C GLY A 322 -3.95 -0.37 12.26
N PHE A 323 -3.44 -1.08 13.27
CA PHE A 323 -2.81 -2.39 13.11
C PHE A 323 -3.76 -3.43 12.51
N ALA A 324 -4.97 -3.52 13.05
CA ALA A 324 -5.99 -4.47 12.62
C ALA A 324 -6.32 -4.31 11.14
N ALA A 325 -6.52 -3.06 10.69
CA ALA A 325 -6.77 -2.76 9.29
C ALA A 325 -5.65 -3.33 8.40
N HIS A 326 -4.38 -3.14 8.77
CA HIS A 326 -3.25 -3.62 7.98
C HIS A 326 -3.28 -5.14 7.81
N TYR A 327 -3.31 -5.87 8.93
CA TYR A 327 -3.21 -7.33 8.89
C TYR A 327 -4.44 -8.02 8.31
N LEU A 328 -5.63 -7.41 8.42
CA LEU A 328 -6.85 -7.92 7.77
C LEU A 328 -6.78 -7.80 6.25
N VAL A 329 -6.12 -6.78 5.71
CA VAL A 329 -5.88 -6.67 4.25
C VAL A 329 -4.97 -7.80 3.77
N VAL A 330 -3.95 -8.13 4.54
CA VAL A 330 -3.05 -9.26 4.25
C VAL A 330 -3.83 -10.57 4.33
N ALA A 331 -4.68 -10.75 5.37
CA ALA A 331 -5.56 -11.91 5.48
C ALA A 331 -6.46 -12.06 4.25
N HIS A 332 -7.06 -10.97 3.76
CA HIS A 332 -7.90 -10.97 2.56
C HIS A 332 -7.14 -11.44 1.32
N ARG A 333 -5.88 -11.02 1.12
CA ARG A 333 -5.05 -11.46 -0.02
C ARG A 333 -4.77 -12.95 0.01
N ILE A 334 -4.49 -13.50 1.19
CA ILE A 334 -4.22 -14.94 1.34
C ILE A 334 -5.52 -15.76 1.24
N LEU A 335 -6.63 -15.22 1.76
CA LEU A 335 -7.91 -15.89 1.97
C LEU A 335 -9.07 -15.03 1.44
N PRO A 336 -9.20 -14.88 0.10
CA PRO A 336 -10.23 -14.05 -0.49
C PRO A 336 -11.64 -14.58 -0.19
N GLY A 337 -12.63 -13.67 -0.17
CA GLY A 337 -14.05 -14.02 0.03
C GLY A 337 -14.44 -14.35 1.48
N LYS A 338 -13.59 -14.05 2.48
CA LYS A 338 -13.87 -14.27 3.91
C LYS A 338 -14.35 -13.02 4.66
N GLY A 339 -14.49 -11.88 3.98
CA GLY A 339 -14.97 -10.61 4.56
C GLY A 339 -13.92 -9.82 5.34
N TYR A 340 -12.64 -10.19 5.28
CA TYR A 340 -11.56 -9.49 5.97
C TYR A 340 -11.33 -8.06 5.43
N ASP A 341 -11.55 -7.84 4.15
CA ASP A 341 -11.54 -6.53 3.48
C ASP A 341 -12.59 -5.58 4.05
N LEU A 342 -13.82 -6.06 4.25
CA LEU A 342 -14.89 -5.26 4.86
C LEU A 342 -14.57 -4.91 6.31
N LEU A 343 -13.99 -5.84 7.08
CA LEU A 343 -13.56 -5.57 8.44
C LEU A 343 -12.38 -4.59 8.48
N ALA A 344 -11.42 -4.71 7.57
CA ALA A 344 -10.30 -3.77 7.43
C ALA A 344 -10.79 -2.35 7.13
N GLN A 345 -11.75 -2.21 6.21
CA GLN A 345 -12.38 -0.92 5.91
C GLN A 345 -13.09 -0.33 7.14
N ARG A 346 -13.80 -1.14 7.92
CA ARG A 346 -14.41 -0.68 9.18
C ARG A 346 -13.37 -0.17 10.17
N CYS A 347 -12.24 -0.85 10.30
CA CYS A 347 -11.13 -0.40 11.15
C CYS A 347 -10.53 0.93 10.66
N LEU A 348 -10.31 1.10 9.35
CA LEU A 348 -9.85 2.38 8.77
C LEU A 348 -10.83 3.53 9.06
N GLN A 349 -12.13 3.28 8.90
CA GLN A 349 -13.18 4.28 9.13
C GLN A 349 -13.34 4.65 10.61
N ALA A 350 -12.86 3.81 11.53
CA ALA A 350 -12.85 4.08 12.96
C ALA A 350 -11.70 5.02 13.40
N CYS A 351 -10.66 5.18 12.57
CA CYS A 351 -9.52 6.06 12.85
C CYS A 351 -9.60 7.33 12.00
N LYS A 352 -10.29 8.36 12.48
CA LYS A 352 -10.46 9.64 11.77
C LYS A 352 -10.07 10.86 12.58
N ASN A 353 -9.76 10.67 13.85
CA ASN A 353 -9.45 11.75 14.78
C ASN A 353 -8.10 11.47 15.44
N ARG A 354 -7.38 12.53 15.82
CA ARG A 354 -6.10 12.43 16.53
C ARG A 354 -6.16 11.53 17.77
N GLN A 355 -7.29 11.56 18.49
CA GLN A 355 -7.52 10.71 19.67
C GLN A 355 -7.44 9.21 19.38
N ASP A 356 -7.70 8.80 18.14
CA ASP A 356 -7.71 7.39 17.69
C ASP A 356 -6.28 6.84 17.45
N PHE A 357 -5.26 7.69 17.59
CA PHE A 357 -3.85 7.37 17.35
C PHE A 357 -2.95 7.52 18.58
N TYR A 358 -3.52 7.75 19.76
CA TYR A 358 -2.77 7.60 21.00
C TYR A 358 -2.59 6.12 21.32
N HIS A 359 -1.47 5.79 21.98
CA HIS A 359 -1.19 4.41 22.37
C HIS A 359 -2.28 3.86 23.30
N ILE A 360 -2.57 4.58 24.39
CA ILE A 360 -3.72 4.32 25.25
C ILE A 360 -4.97 4.96 24.66
N ARG A 361 -6.03 4.16 24.59
CA ARG A 361 -7.35 4.58 24.12
C ARG A 361 -7.94 5.70 24.98
N ARG A 362 -8.62 6.64 24.33
CA ARG A 362 -9.30 7.76 25.02
C ARG A 362 -10.67 7.34 25.55
N GLY A 363 -11.05 7.92 26.69
CA GLY A 363 -12.27 7.60 27.44
C GLY A 363 -12.10 6.55 28.56
N LEU A 364 -10.87 6.16 28.91
CA LEU A 364 -10.59 5.21 29.98
C LEU A 364 -10.38 5.92 31.31
N ARG A 365 -10.78 5.31 32.44
CA ARG A 365 -10.42 5.84 33.76
C ARG A 365 -8.94 5.56 34.01
N ILE A 366 -8.17 6.60 34.32
CA ILE A 366 -6.72 6.47 34.53
C ILE A 366 -6.41 5.56 35.71
N ALA A 367 -7.27 5.57 36.75
CA ALA A 367 -7.12 4.70 37.92
C ALA A 367 -7.30 3.19 37.62
N ASP A 368 -7.89 2.84 36.47
CA ASP A 368 -8.06 1.45 36.06
C ASP A 368 -6.87 0.93 35.21
N LEU A 369 -5.94 1.81 34.83
CA LEU A 369 -4.75 1.44 34.04
C LEU A 369 -3.68 0.77 34.92
N ASP A 370 -2.79 0.00 34.31
CA ASP A 370 -1.62 -0.53 35.03
C ASP A 370 -0.76 0.64 35.55
N MET A 371 -0.16 0.50 36.74
CA MET A 371 0.66 1.58 37.31
C MET A 371 1.80 2.02 36.39
N ARG A 372 2.32 1.14 35.52
CA ARG A 372 3.35 1.46 34.53
C ARG A 372 2.83 2.33 33.38
N GLU A 373 1.54 2.25 33.07
CA GLU A 373 0.88 2.96 31.97
C GLU A 373 0.45 4.39 32.37
N GLN A 374 0.40 4.68 33.67
CA GLN A 374 -0.09 5.96 34.21
C GLN A 374 0.93 7.11 34.15
N GLY A 375 2.16 6.84 33.69
CA GLY A 375 3.27 7.80 33.71
C GLY A 375 3.28 8.77 32.53
N GLN A 376 4.01 9.89 32.67
CA GLN A 376 4.17 10.87 31.59
C GLN A 376 4.85 10.31 30.34
N ASP A 377 5.63 9.23 30.48
CA ASP A 377 6.30 8.53 29.39
C ASP A 377 5.37 7.69 28.52
N PHE A 378 4.16 7.37 29.00
CA PHE A 378 3.31 6.34 28.40
C PHE A 378 1.84 6.74 28.25
N LEU A 379 1.28 7.46 29.24
CA LEU A 379 -0.15 7.75 29.32
C LEU A 379 -0.66 8.59 28.13
N ASP A 380 0.10 9.63 27.81
CA ASP A 380 -0.23 10.64 26.82
C ASP A 380 0.79 10.62 25.67
N VAL A 381 0.98 9.46 25.04
CA VAL A 381 1.85 9.32 23.86
C VAL A 381 1.06 9.07 22.58
N LEU A 382 1.44 9.81 21.52
CA LEU A 382 0.92 9.58 20.18
C LEU A 382 1.81 8.54 19.49
N LEU A 383 1.19 7.52 18.87
CA LEU A 383 1.87 6.32 18.39
C LEU A 383 2.02 6.33 16.86
N CYS A 384 3.24 6.21 16.35
CA CYS A 384 3.57 6.21 14.93
C CYS A 384 3.05 4.95 14.23
N GLU A 385 3.14 3.81 14.90
CA GLU A 385 2.77 2.50 14.38
C GLU A 385 1.30 2.48 13.94
N LEU A 386 0.39 3.06 14.73
CA LEU A 386 -1.01 3.19 14.34
C LEU A 386 -1.18 3.98 13.04
N HIS A 387 -0.39 5.04 12.83
CA HIS A 387 -0.42 5.85 11.61
C HIS A 387 0.11 5.08 10.41
N VAL A 388 1.28 4.43 10.53
CA VAL A 388 1.90 3.74 9.39
C VAL A 388 1.18 2.45 9.02
N HIS A 389 0.60 1.74 10.00
CA HIS A 389 -0.27 0.59 9.72
C HIS A 389 -1.57 1.02 9.03
N TRP A 390 -2.16 2.16 9.43
CA TRP A 390 -3.30 2.74 8.73
C TRP A 390 -2.95 3.06 7.27
N LEU A 391 -1.78 3.68 7.01
CA LEU A 391 -1.32 3.96 5.65
C LEU A 391 -1.09 2.66 4.84
N ALA A 392 -0.45 1.66 5.45
CA ALA A 392 -0.20 0.39 4.81
C ALA A 392 -1.51 -0.30 4.41
N ALA A 393 -2.50 -0.34 5.30
CA ALA A 393 -3.84 -0.86 5.01
C ALA A 393 -4.53 -0.10 3.87
N TYR A 394 -4.56 1.24 3.95
CA TYR A 394 -5.18 2.11 2.96
C TYR A 394 -4.62 1.90 1.56
N TRP A 395 -3.29 1.81 1.43
CA TRP A 395 -2.62 1.63 0.15
C TRP A 395 -2.64 0.18 -0.34
N LYS A 396 -2.50 -0.82 0.54
CA LYS A 396 -2.62 -2.24 0.18
C LYS A 396 -4.03 -2.61 -0.31
N LEU A 397 -5.09 -2.02 0.25
CA LEU A 397 -6.47 -2.18 -0.29
C LEU A 397 -6.57 -1.68 -1.73
N ARG A 398 -5.99 -0.52 -2.03
CA ARG A 398 -5.98 0.06 -3.38
C ARG A 398 -5.11 -0.71 -4.35
N LEU A 399 -4.01 -1.30 -3.88
CA LEU A 399 -3.15 -2.16 -4.68
C LEU A 399 -3.87 -3.42 -5.18
N ASN A 400 -4.84 -3.91 -4.40
CA ASN A 400 -5.65 -5.09 -4.73
C ASN A 400 -6.82 -4.79 -5.67
N LEU A 401 -7.05 -3.52 -6.02
CA LEU A 401 -8.14 -3.17 -6.94
C LEU A 401 -7.79 -3.59 -8.37
N PRO A 402 -8.78 -4.08 -9.14
CA PRO A 402 -8.62 -4.33 -10.56
C PRO A 402 -8.05 -3.11 -11.30
N LYS A 403 -7.12 -3.36 -12.23
CA LYS A 403 -6.45 -2.35 -13.02
C LYS A 403 -7.17 -2.17 -14.35
N VAL A 404 -7.58 -0.95 -14.64
CA VAL A 404 -8.32 -0.59 -15.84
C VAL A 404 -7.50 0.39 -16.67
N LEU A 405 -7.27 0.07 -17.94
CA LEU A 405 -6.67 0.99 -18.91
C LEU A 405 -7.75 1.57 -19.81
N LEU A 406 -7.75 2.89 -19.94
CA LEU A 406 -8.59 3.59 -20.89
C LEU A 406 -7.71 4.15 -22.03
N ILE A 407 -8.07 3.85 -23.28
CA ILE A 407 -7.37 4.28 -24.49
C ILE A 407 -8.35 5.03 -25.39
N GLY A 408 -8.02 6.27 -25.79
CA GLY A 408 -8.90 7.02 -26.66
C GLY A 408 -8.34 8.39 -27.03
N ASP A 409 -9.13 9.13 -27.79
CA ASP A 409 -8.77 10.47 -28.26
C ASP A 409 -9.13 11.58 -27.26
N SER A 410 -9.33 12.81 -27.74
CA SER A 410 -9.63 13.96 -26.89
C SER A 410 -10.97 13.85 -26.17
N ILE A 411 -11.94 13.09 -26.68
CA ILE A 411 -13.24 12.88 -25.99
C ILE A 411 -13.00 12.11 -24.70
N PHE A 412 -12.19 11.05 -24.80
CA PHE A 412 -11.80 10.21 -23.69
C PHE A 412 -11.11 10.98 -22.56
N MET A 413 -10.21 11.90 -22.89
CA MET A 413 -9.49 12.71 -21.91
C MET A 413 -10.42 13.56 -21.03
N ALA A 414 -11.54 14.05 -21.58
CA ALA A 414 -12.48 14.91 -20.88
C ALA A 414 -13.28 14.17 -19.80
N TYR A 415 -13.75 12.95 -20.09
CA TYR A 415 -14.54 12.17 -19.13
C TYR A 415 -13.70 11.31 -18.18
N THR A 416 -12.41 11.09 -18.46
CA THR A 416 -11.51 10.26 -17.62
C THR A 416 -11.56 10.63 -16.12
N PRO A 417 -11.48 11.92 -15.72
CA PRO A 417 -11.51 12.27 -14.30
C PRO A 417 -12.80 11.83 -13.61
N LEU A 418 -13.93 11.91 -14.31
CA LEU A 418 -15.23 11.49 -13.79
C LEU A 418 -15.33 9.96 -13.68
N VAL A 419 -14.79 9.21 -14.66
CA VAL A 419 -14.70 7.74 -14.58
C VAL A 419 -13.84 7.30 -13.40
N LYS A 420 -12.70 7.97 -13.16
CA LYS A 420 -11.84 7.72 -11.99
C LYS A 420 -12.60 7.89 -10.67
N GLU A 421 -13.43 8.93 -10.57
CA GLU A 421 -14.25 9.17 -9.37
C GLU A 421 -15.34 8.12 -9.20
N LEU A 422 -16.06 7.76 -10.28
CA LEU A 422 -17.13 6.75 -10.23
C LEU A 422 -16.63 5.34 -9.90
N LEU A 423 -15.38 5.04 -10.25
CA LEU A 423 -14.69 3.77 -9.98
C LEU A 423 -13.76 3.83 -8.75
N LYS A 424 -13.82 4.91 -7.97
CA LYS A 424 -13.07 5.04 -6.73
C LYS A 424 -13.35 3.86 -5.80
N ASP A 425 -12.28 3.32 -5.22
CA ASP A 425 -12.27 2.14 -4.35
C ASP A 425 -12.82 0.84 -5.01
N LYS A 426 -13.06 0.84 -6.34
CA LYS A 426 -13.51 -0.32 -7.12
C LYS A 426 -12.48 -0.76 -8.16
N ALA A 427 -11.75 0.18 -8.76
CA ALA A 427 -10.71 -0.09 -9.74
C ALA A 427 -9.65 1.00 -9.77
N THR A 428 -8.40 0.63 -10.06
CA THR A 428 -7.33 1.58 -10.40
C THR A 428 -7.38 1.90 -11.88
N VAL A 429 -7.91 3.07 -12.22
CA VAL A 429 -8.08 3.52 -13.61
C VAL A 429 -6.87 4.35 -14.07
N ARG A 430 -6.27 3.97 -15.20
CA ARG A 430 -5.13 4.66 -15.83
C ARG A 430 -5.40 4.97 -17.30
N ARG A 431 -4.61 5.89 -17.83
CA ARG A 431 -4.59 6.26 -19.25
C ARG A 431 -3.20 6.65 -19.70
N PRO A 432 -2.89 6.58 -21.00
CA PRO A 432 -1.72 7.26 -21.55
C PRO A 432 -1.82 8.78 -21.30
N ASP A 433 -0.70 9.44 -21.01
CA ASP A 433 -0.61 10.89 -20.82
C ASP A 433 -0.60 11.68 -22.14
N VAL A 434 -1.17 11.10 -23.19
CA VAL A 434 -1.27 11.63 -24.54
C VAL A 434 -2.67 11.43 -25.10
N ASN A 435 -3.03 12.20 -26.12
CA ASN A 435 -4.17 11.87 -26.98
C ASN A 435 -3.76 10.67 -27.87
N CYS A 436 -4.50 9.55 -27.80
CA CYS A 436 -4.18 8.33 -28.56
C CYS A 436 -4.55 8.42 -30.06
N GLN A 437 -5.20 9.51 -30.48
CA GLN A 437 -5.48 9.91 -31.85
C GLN A 437 -6.13 8.80 -32.72
N SER A 438 -5.54 8.50 -33.88
CA SER A 438 -6.06 7.56 -34.86
C SER A 438 -5.46 6.17 -34.69
N THR A 439 -6.03 5.19 -35.39
CA THR A 439 -5.50 3.81 -35.40
C THR A 439 -4.03 3.73 -35.86
N LEU A 440 -3.54 4.68 -36.67
CA LEU A 440 -2.11 4.74 -37.05
C LEU A 440 -1.21 5.01 -35.84
N HIS A 441 -1.60 5.93 -34.97
CA HIS A 441 -0.84 6.22 -33.76
C HIS A 441 -0.92 5.04 -32.80
N GLY A 442 -2.11 4.42 -32.68
CA GLY A 442 -2.28 3.17 -31.96
C GLY A 442 -1.28 2.10 -32.39
N LEU A 443 -1.12 1.87 -33.70
CA LEU A 443 -0.20 0.84 -34.19
C LEU A 443 1.27 1.11 -33.85
N SER A 444 1.66 2.39 -33.75
CA SER A 444 3.01 2.80 -33.37
C SER A 444 3.27 2.59 -31.87
N ASP A 445 2.32 2.98 -31.03
CA ASP A 445 2.59 3.27 -29.61
C ASP A 445 1.89 2.32 -28.64
N ILE A 446 1.11 1.34 -29.12
CA ILE A 446 0.33 0.44 -28.26
C ILE A 446 1.19 -0.28 -27.20
N GLU A 447 2.43 -0.63 -27.52
CA GLU A 447 3.34 -1.27 -26.55
C GLU A 447 3.71 -0.33 -25.39
N SER A 448 3.92 0.96 -25.69
CA SER A 448 4.21 1.98 -24.69
C SER A 448 3.01 2.18 -23.76
N TRP A 449 1.79 2.20 -24.32
CA TRP A 449 0.55 2.41 -23.56
C TRP A 449 0.17 1.21 -22.69
N LEU A 450 0.41 -0.01 -23.19
CA LEU A 450 0.20 -1.23 -22.42
C LEU A 450 1.24 -1.37 -21.29
N CYS A 451 2.47 -0.93 -21.53
CA CYS A 451 3.63 -1.02 -20.65
C CYS A 451 3.82 -2.44 -20.09
N THR A 452 4.40 -2.58 -18.88
CA THR A 452 4.57 -3.86 -18.17
C THR A 452 3.39 -4.19 -17.25
N THR A 453 2.34 -3.37 -17.25
CA THR A 453 1.18 -3.56 -16.38
C THR A 453 0.29 -4.67 -16.90
N GLN A 454 -0.05 -5.61 -16.03
CA GLN A 454 -1.14 -6.55 -16.29
C GLN A 454 -2.48 -5.86 -16.02
N TRP A 455 -3.32 -5.77 -17.04
CA TRP A 455 -4.62 -5.10 -16.99
C TRP A 455 -5.73 -6.12 -16.83
N ASP A 456 -6.72 -5.81 -16.00
CA ASP A 456 -7.93 -6.63 -15.84
C ASP A 456 -8.97 -6.26 -16.91
N VAL A 457 -9.09 -4.96 -17.21
CA VAL A 457 -9.99 -4.41 -18.25
C VAL A 457 -9.25 -3.38 -19.09
N ILE A 458 -9.47 -3.41 -20.41
CA ILE A 458 -9.05 -2.35 -21.33
C ILE A 458 -10.31 -1.83 -22.04
N HIS A 459 -10.66 -0.57 -21.78
CA HIS A 459 -11.71 0.15 -22.50
C HIS A 459 -11.05 1.05 -23.54
N PHE A 460 -11.47 0.96 -24.80
CA PHE A 460 -10.76 1.63 -25.89
C PHE A 460 -11.68 2.18 -26.98
N ASN A 461 -11.25 3.26 -27.63
CA ASN A 461 -11.86 3.83 -28.83
C ASN A 461 -10.79 4.36 -29.81
N TRP A 462 -11.06 4.21 -31.11
CA TRP A 462 -10.44 4.97 -32.20
C TRP A 462 -11.49 5.23 -33.27
N GLY A 463 -11.57 6.46 -33.77
CA GLY A 463 -12.46 6.79 -34.88
C GLY A 463 -12.36 8.25 -35.30
N LEU A 464 -12.57 9.20 -34.38
CA LEU A 464 -12.64 10.62 -34.75
C LEU A 464 -11.36 11.11 -35.44
N HIS A 465 -10.18 10.68 -35.02
CA HIS A 465 -8.95 11.10 -35.69
C HIS A 465 -8.70 10.38 -37.03
N ASP A 466 -9.26 9.19 -37.22
CA ASP A 466 -9.17 8.44 -38.48
C ASP A 466 -9.97 9.14 -39.61
N MET A 467 -11.12 9.72 -39.26
CA MET A 467 -12.01 10.45 -40.17
C MET A 467 -11.66 11.94 -40.38
N ILE A 468 -10.47 12.41 -39.97
CA ILE A 468 -10.02 13.77 -40.28
C ILE A 468 -9.65 13.85 -41.76
N HIS A 469 -10.36 14.67 -42.55
CA HIS A 469 -10.08 14.89 -43.97
C HIS A 469 -9.09 16.03 -44.22
N SER A 470 -9.26 17.15 -43.52
CA SER A 470 -8.38 18.32 -43.60
C SER A 470 -8.19 18.91 -42.21
N ARG A 471 -7.08 19.61 -41.98
CA ARG A 471 -6.83 20.42 -40.77
C ARG A 471 -6.98 21.91 -41.03
N ASP A 472 -7.57 22.28 -42.16
CA ASP A 472 -7.90 23.66 -42.50
C ASP A 472 -9.16 24.09 -41.73
N GLU A 473 -9.18 25.32 -41.20
CA GLU A 473 -10.31 25.89 -40.44
C GLU A 473 -11.52 26.26 -41.34
N ASN A 474 -11.75 25.48 -42.41
CA ASN A 474 -12.87 25.62 -43.31
C ASN A 474 -13.97 24.60 -42.97
N ARG A 475 -15.17 25.11 -42.66
CA ARG A 475 -16.34 24.32 -42.26
C ARG A 475 -17.24 23.92 -43.44
N ASP A 476 -16.91 24.32 -44.66
CA ASP A 476 -17.66 23.92 -45.85
C ASP A 476 -17.54 22.40 -46.09
N PRO A 477 -18.64 21.63 -46.02
CA PRO A 477 -18.61 20.18 -46.23
C PRO A 477 -18.03 19.79 -47.60
N ALA A 478 -18.23 20.60 -48.65
CA ALA A 478 -17.71 20.32 -49.98
C ALA A 478 -16.17 20.44 -50.01
N HIS A 479 -15.63 21.41 -49.28
CA HIS A 479 -14.18 21.55 -49.12
C HIS A 479 -13.60 20.40 -48.30
N ILE A 480 -14.21 20.05 -47.16
CA ILE A 480 -13.76 18.92 -46.33
C ILE A 480 -13.77 17.62 -47.14
N ALA A 481 -14.84 17.35 -47.89
CA ALA A 481 -14.97 16.17 -48.74
C ALA A 481 -14.02 16.13 -49.95
N SER A 482 -13.30 17.23 -50.24
CA SER A 482 -12.31 17.27 -51.33
C SER A 482 -10.98 16.59 -50.97
N PHE A 483 -10.75 16.29 -49.70
CA PHE A 483 -9.59 15.55 -49.21
C PHE A 483 -9.99 14.13 -48.81
N PRO A 484 -9.11 13.12 -48.90
CA PRO A 484 -9.37 11.80 -48.32
C PRO A 484 -9.29 11.86 -46.77
N PRO A 485 -9.99 10.96 -46.05
CA PRO A 485 -9.80 10.85 -44.61
C PRO A 485 -8.37 10.38 -44.27
N GLN A 486 -7.89 10.76 -43.09
CA GLN A 486 -6.54 10.43 -42.60
C GLN A 486 -6.29 8.92 -42.63
N VAL A 487 -7.30 8.12 -42.29
CA VAL A 487 -7.27 6.67 -42.38
C VAL A 487 -8.53 6.18 -43.09
N PRO A 488 -8.48 5.88 -44.40
CA PRO A 488 -9.64 5.36 -45.12
C PRO A 488 -10.22 4.09 -44.50
N LEU A 489 -11.55 3.89 -44.61
CA LEU A 489 -12.31 2.80 -43.96
C LEU A 489 -11.67 1.41 -44.09
N ASN A 490 -11.11 1.07 -45.26
CA ASN A 490 -10.47 -0.23 -45.48
C ASN A 490 -9.16 -0.39 -44.68
N GLU A 491 -8.38 0.67 -44.53
CA GLU A 491 -7.17 0.68 -43.70
C GLU A 491 -7.54 0.78 -42.22
N TYR A 492 -8.56 1.56 -41.86
CA TYR A 492 -9.11 1.60 -40.50
C TYR A 492 -9.50 0.19 -40.03
N ALA A 493 -10.23 -0.57 -40.86
CA ALA A 493 -10.62 -1.94 -40.55
C ALA A 493 -9.41 -2.85 -40.28
N LYS A 494 -8.36 -2.75 -41.12
CA LYS A 494 -7.13 -3.55 -40.96
C LYS A 494 -6.37 -3.15 -39.69
N ASN A 495 -6.26 -1.86 -39.43
CA ASN A 495 -5.52 -1.32 -38.29
C ASN A 495 -6.24 -1.67 -36.98
N LEU A 496 -7.54 -1.42 -36.91
CA LEU A 496 -8.36 -1.74 -35.74
C LEU A 496 -8.31 -3.24 -35.43
N LYS A 497 -8.42 -4.11 -36.44
CA LYS A 497 -8.28 -5.56 -36.24
C LYS A 497 -6.92 -5.95 -35.64
N LYS A 498 -5.82 -5.37 -36.14
CA LYS A 498 -4.48 -5.59 -35.56
C LYS A 498 -4.39 -5.13 -34.10
N LEU A 499 -4.95 -3.96 -33.79
CA LEU A 499 -4.98 -3.41 -32.44
C LEU A 499 -5.79 -4.30 -31.50
N VAL A 500 -7.00 -4.70 -31.86
CA VAL A 500 -7.83 -5.62 -31.07
C VAL A 500 -7.09 -6.93 -30.82
N GLN A 501 -6.49 -7.52 -31.85
CA GLN A 501 -5.72 -8.76 -31.69
C GLN A 501 -4.52 -8.60 -30.77
N ARG A 502 -3.86 -7.43 -30.78
CA ARG A 502 -2.79 -7.13 -29.83
C ARG A 502 -3.31 -6.95 -28.41
N LEU A 503 -4.42 -6.24 -28.22
CA LEU A 503 -5.06 -6.06 -26.92
C LEU A 503 -5.49 -7.40 -26.33
N LYS A 504 -6.04 -8.32 -27.13
CA LYS A 504 -6.45 -9.67 -26.67
C LYS A 504 -5.28 -10.48 -26.11
N LYS A 505 -4.06 -10.29 -26.62
CA LYS A 505 -2.86 -10.98 -26.10
C LYS A 505 -2.48 -10.56 -24.67
N THR A 506 -3.05 -9.47 -24.14
CA THR A 506 -2.84 -9.07 -22.75
C THR A 506 -3.58 -9.96 -21.75
N GLY A 507 -4.62 -10.68 -22.20
CA GLY A 507 -5.52 -11.42 -21.33
C GLY A 507 -6.58 -10.55 -20.62
N ALA A 508 -6.55 -9.23 -20.81
CA ALA A 508 -7.55 -8.32 -20.25
C ALA A 508 -8.91 -8.51 -20.91
N ARG A 509 -9.99 -8.25 -20.16
CA ARG A 509 -11.34 -8.09 -20.72
C ARG A 509 -11.38 -6.82 -21.55
N LEU A 510 -11.90 -6.91 -22.77
CA LEU A 510 -11.89 -5.80 -23.72
C LEU A 510 -13.29 -5.20 -23.88
N ILE A 511 -13.36 -3.87 -23.80
CA ILE A 511 -14.56 -3.09 -24.09
C ILE A 511 -14.20 -2.09 -25.18
N TRP A 512 -14.87 -2.18 -26.32
CA TRP A 512 -14.78 -1.17 -27.35
C TRP A 512 -15.92 -0.17 -27.21
N ALA A 513 -15.60 1.11 -27.12
CA ALA A 513 -16.59 2.17 -27.16
C ALA A 513 -16.83 2.63 -28.61
N THR A 514 -18.10 2.75 -28.99
CA THR A 514 -18.46 3.37 -30.27
C THR A 514 -17.98 4.81 -30.36
N THR A 515 -17.64 5.25 -31.57
CA THR A 515 -17.27 6.64 -31.85
C THR A 515 -18.50 7.53 -31.71
N THR A 516 -18.40 8.60 -30.93
CA THR A 516 -19.51 9.55 -30.71
C THR A 516 -19.82 10.37 -31.97
N PRO A 517 -21.04 10.93 -32.11
CA PRO A 517 -21.49 11.60 -33.33
C PRO A 517 -20.60 12.78 -33.77
N VAL A 518 -20.42 12.94 -35.07
CA VAL A 518 -19.88 14.16 -35.68
C VAL A 518 -21.04 15.10 -36.00
N PRO A 519 -21.18 16.27 -35.33
CA PRO A 519 -22.30 17.16 -35.56
C PRO A 519 -22.17 17.92 -36.89
N GLN A 520 -23.30 18.45 -37.36
CA GLN A 520 -23.30 19.37 -38.50
C GLN A 520 -22.42 20.59 -38.23
N GLY A 521 -21.71 21.08 -39.25
CA GLY A 521 -20.83 22.24 -39.13
C GLY A 521 -19.50 21.98 -38.43
N CYS A 522 -19.22 20.72 -38.05
CA CYS A 522 -17.93 20.30 -37.50
C CYS A 522 -16.78 20.61 -38.46
N MET A 523 -15.67 21.08 -37.90
CA MET A 523 -14.42 21.21 -38.67
C MET A 523 -13.81 19.84 -38.93
N PHE A 524 -13.03 19.74 -40.00
CA PHE A 524 -12.15 18.62 -40.33
C PHE A 524 -12.82 17.30 -40.73
N ARG A 525 -14.12 17.13 -40.49
CA ARG A 525 -14.85 15.86 -40.61
C ARG A 525 -16.20 16.05 -41.28
N ILE A 526 -16.73 14.99 -41.87
CA ILE A 526 -18.04 15.00 -42.50
C ILE A 526 -19.09 14.51 -41.47
N CYS A 527 -20.17 15.28 -41.31
CA CYS A 527 -21.29 14.92 -40.44
C CYS A 527 -21.85 13.53 -40.80
N GLY A 528 -21.99 12.65 -39.79
CA GLY A 528 -22.54 11.31 -39.94
C GLY A 528 -21.56 10.27 -40.51
N GLU A 529 -20.31 10.63 -40.76
CA GLU A 529 -19.27 9.67 -41.18
C GLU A 529 -18.91 8.68 -40.05
N ASP A 530 -19.06 9.10 -38.79
CA ASP A 530 -18.90 8.26 -37.60
C ASP A 530 -19.70 6.95 -37.66
N MET A 531 -20.91 6.97 -38.20
CA MET A 531 -21.74 5.79 -38.39
C MET A 531 -21.08 4.74 -39.31
N GLN A 532 -20.37 5.17 -40.35
CA GLN A 532 -19.70 4.27 -41.29
C GLN A 532 -18.50 3.58 -40.62
N TYR A 533 -17.72 4.32 -39.84
CA TYR A 533 -16.62 3.76 -39.06
C TYR A 533 -17.12 2.85 -37.94
N ASN A 534 -18.20 3.23 -37.26
CA ASN A 534 -18.85 2.41 -36.24
C ASN A 534 -19.38 1.09 -36.81
N GLU A 535 -19.99 1.09 -38.00
CA GLU A 535 -20.46 -0.15 -38.65
C GLU A 535 -19.31 -1.13 -38.90
N VAL A 536 -18.19 -0.63 -39.43
CA VAL A 536 -16.97 -1.43 -39.67
C VAL A 536 -16.39 -1.96 -38.35
N ALA A 537 -16.29 -1.11 -37.34
CA ALA A 537 -15.76 -1.48 -36.03
C ALA A 537 -16.65 -2.50 -35.32
N LEU A 538 -17.97 -2.32 -35.31
CA LEU A 538 -18.94 -3.25 -34.73
C LEU A 538 -18.83 -4.65 -35.32
N LYS A 539 -18.59 -4.75 -36.64
CA LYS A 539 -18.35 -6.04 -37.29
C LYS A 539 -17.08 -6.70 -36.74
N ILE A 540 -15.99 -5.96 -36.60
CA ILE A 540 -14.73 -6.46 -36.04
C ILE A 540 -14.91 -6.90 -34.58
N MET A 541 -15.59 -6.10 -33.74
CA MET A 541 -15.82 -6.44 -32.33
C MET A 541 -16.66 -7.70 -32.20
N ARG A 542 -17.67 -7.89 -33.06
CA ARG A 542 -18.46 -9.12 -33.13
C ARG A 542 -17.59 -10.32 -33.51
N ASP A 543 -16.80 -10.20 -34.57
CA ASP A 543 -15.92 -11.28 -35.06
C ASP A 543 -14.83 -11.65 -34.03
N GLU A 544 -14.36 -10.67 -33.26
CA GLU A 544 -13.30 -10.85 -32.25
C GLU A 544 -13.85 -11.11 -30.83
N ASN A 545 -15.17 -11.15 -30.64
CA ASN A 545 -15.87 -11.33 -29.37
C ASN A 545 -15.47 -10.30 -28.29
N VAL A 546 -15.53 -9.02 -28.64
CA VAL A 546 -15.23 -7.88 -27.76
C VAL A 546 -16.54 -7.21 -27.33
N ALA A 547 -16.66 -6.87 -26.04
CA ALA A 547 -17.83 -6.18 -25.51
C ALA A 547 -17.93 -4.76 -26.09
N VAL A 548 -19.16 -4.24 -26.23
CA VAL A 548 -19.42 -2.93 -26.83
C VAL A 548 -20.08 -2.00 -25.82
N ASP A 549 -19.51 -0.81 -25.65
CA ASP A 549 -20.09 0.33 -24.93
C ASP A 549 -20.61 1.35 -25.97
N ASP A 550 -21.93 1.39 -26.18
CA ASP A 550 -22.55 2.18 -27.25
C ASP A 550 -22.70 3.67 -26.88
N LEU A 551 -21.57 4.34 -26.68
CA LEU A 551 -21.52 5.77 -26.37
C LEU A 551 -22.25 6.64 -27.41
N HIS A 552 -22.22 6.25 -28.68
CA HIS A 552 -22.96 6.91 -29.74
C HIS A 552 -24.47 6.90 -29.44
N ALA A 553 -25.06 5.74 -29.17
CA ALA A 553 -26.48 5.65 -28.82
C ALA A 553 -26.81 6.40 -27.52
N ILE A 554 -25.94 6.31 -26.51
CA ILE A 554 -26.11 6.98 -25.21
C ILE A 554 -26.28 8.49 -25.35
N VAL A 555 -25.48 9.14 -26.20
CA VAL A 555 -25.53 10.60 -26.35
C VAL A 555 -26.53 11.08 -27.41
N SER A 556 -26.91 10.22 -28.36
CA SER A 556 -27.72 10.61 -29.53
C SER A 556 -29.07 11.24 -29.19
N ALA A 557 -29.75 10.75 -28.14
CA ALA A 557 -31.10 11.21 -27.78
C ALA A 557 -31.16 12.69 -27.31
N ASN A 558 -30.05 13.20 -26.76
CA ASN A 558 -29.97 14.56 -26.20
C ASN A 558 -28.74 15.32 -26.73
N LEU A 559 -28.27 14.99 -27.93
CA LEU A 559 -26.97 15.42 -28.44
C LEU A 559 -26.78 16.96 -28.37
N SER A 560 -27.80 17.73 -28.75
CA SER A 560 -27.76 19.20 -28.72
C SER A 560 -27.61 19.82 -27.33
N GLN A 561 -27.89 19.06 -26.27
CA GLN A 561 -27.71 19.49 -24.88
C GLN A 561 -26.38 19.02 -24.28
N LEU A 562 -25.76 17.99 -24.86
CA LEU A 562 -24.59 17.30 -24.31
C LEU A 562 -23.29 17.64 -25.07
N GLN A 563 -23.38 17.88 -26.37
CA GLN A 563 -22.26 18.16 -27.25
C GLN A 563 -22.17 19.65 -27.58
N ASP A 564 -20.95 20.16 -27.72
CA ASP A 564 -20.74 21.55 -28.10
C ASP A 564 -21.17 21.80 -29.55
N PRO A 565 -21.83 22.94 -29.86
CA PRO A 565 -22.31 23.19 -31.22
C PRO A 565 -21.17 23.22 -32.25
N ASN A 566 -21.33 22.43 -33.32
CA ASN A 566 -20.36 22.33 -34.41
C ASN A 566 -18.96 21.83 -33.97
N ASP A 567 -18.88 21.07 -32.87
CA ASP A 567 -17.65 20.50 -32.35
C ASP A 567 -17.92 19.06 -31.86
N VAL A 568 -16.95 18.17 -32.02
CA VAL A 568 -17.06 16.79 -31.54
C VAL A 568 -17.02 16.70 -30.01
N HIS A 569 -16.49 17.72 -29.33
CA HIS A 569 -16.31 17.73 -27.88
C HIS A 569 -17.63 17.91 -27.12
N PHE A 570 -17.66 17.34 -25.91
CA PHE A 570 -18.83 17.37 -25.03
C PHE A 570 -18.65 18.42 -23.94
N ASN A 571 -19.74 19.08 -23.60
CA ASN A 571 -19.80 19.93 -22.40
C ASN A 571 -19.76 19.06 -21.12
N SER A 572 -19.79 19.71 -19.96
CA SER A 572 -19.71 19.00 -18.66
C SER A 572 -20.80 17.94 -18.49
N LYS A 573 -22.05 18.23 -18.88
CA LYS A 573 -23.17 17.28 -18.80
C LYS A 573 -22.97 16.08 -19.73
N GLY A 574 -22.49 16.32 -20.94
CA GLY A 574 -22.16 15.24 -21.89
C GLY A 574 -21.07 14.33 -21.34
N SER A 575 -20.02 14.92 -20.78
CA SER A 575 -18.93 14.18 -20.15
C SER A 575 -19.39 13.36 -18.94
N GLU A 576 -20.32 13.86 -18.12
CA GLU A 576 -20.94 13.11 -17.01
C GLU A 576 -21.75 11.90 -17.50
N VAL A 577 -22.56 12.07 -18.56
CA VAL A 577 -23.36 10.99 -19.15
C VAL A 577 -22.44 9.89 -19.71
N ILE A 578 -21.41 10.28 -20.45
CA ILE A 578 -20.43 9.33 -21.02
C ILE A 578 -19.67 8.62 -19.89
N ALA A 579 -19.16 9.37 -18.90
CA ALA A 579 -18.42 8.79 -17.79
C ALA A 579 -19.22 7.73 -17.04
N LYS A 580 -20.54 7.95 -16.85
CA LYS A 580 -21.43 6.99 -16.21
C LYS A 580 -21.55 5.69 -17.01
N SER A 581 -21.78 5.77 -18.33
CA SER A 581 -21.84 4.60 -19.21
C SER A 581 -20.54 3.80 -19.16
N VAL A 582 -19.41 4.49 -19.26
CA VAL A 582 -18.08 3.87 -19.20
C VAL A 582 -17.83 3.18 -17.85
N ALA A 583 -18.18 3.82 -16.74
CA ALA A 583 -18.01 3.21 -15.42
C ALA A 583 -18.89 1.95 -15.26
N GLU A 584 -20.14 2.00 -15.73
CA GLU A 584 -21.08 0.87 -15.68
C GLU A 584 -20.57 -0.31 -16.52
N SER A 585 -20.09 -0.06 -17.75
CA SER A 585 -19.55 -1.11 -18.63
C SER A 585 -18.28 -1.76 -18.05
N ILE A 586 -17.41 -0.98 -17.41
CA ILE A 586 -16.23 -1.50 -16.70
C ILE A 586 -16.65 -2.35 -15.50
N ILE A 587 -17.58 -1.90 -14.67
CA ILE A 587 -18.06 -2.67 -13.51
C ILE A 587 -18.68 -4.00 -13.94
N GLU A 588 -19.47 -4.00 -15.02
CA GLU A 588 -20.03 -5.23 -15.58
C GLU A 588 -18.93 -6.21 -15.98
N GLN A 589 -17.90 -5.74 -16.69
CA GLN A 589 -16.76 -6.59 -17.03
C GLN A 589 -15.97 -7.05 -15.81
N LEU A 590 -15.85 -6.26 -14.74
CA LEU A 590 -15.16 -6.69 -13.52
C LEU A 590 -15.94 -7.78 -12.75
N ASN A 591 -17.28 -7.73 -12.81
CA ASN A 591 -18.15 -8.68 -12.12
C ASN A 591 -18.46 -9.97 -12.92
N ALA A 592 -18.17 -9.99 -14.21
CA ALA A 592 -18.28 -11.19 -15.01
C ALA A 592 -17.35 -12.26 -14.42
N ASN A 593 -17.85 -13.47 -14.16
CA ASN A 593 -17.02 -14.59 -13.69
C ASN A 593 -16.36 -15.31 -14.86
#